data_AF-A0A537Z1Z3-F1
#
_entry.id   AF-A0A537Z1Z3-F1
#
_cell.length_a   1.000
_cell.length_b   1.000
_cell.length_c   1.000
_cell.angle_alpha   90.00
_cell.angle_beta   90.00
_cell.angle_gamma   90.00
#
_symmetry.space_group_name_H-M   'P 1'
#
loop_
_entity.id
_entity.type
_entity.pdbx_description
1 polymer ?
#
loop_
_entity_poly.entity_id
_entity_poly.type
_entity_poly.pdbx_seq_one_letter_code
_entity_poly.pdbx_strand_id
1 'polypeptide(L)'
;MNRAATQDVRIVELLPTLVRVLKTGPAPSARDAHILQLLRRWRGEGASRLDRDGNGTIDNPGAAAIGYVYYPMVEAALKPVLGAALEQQLATLMTEFDAPPKGQNPGWMGYVDKDLRTLLGDHVRGRYSTHYCGNGHLTKCRNSLWAAFHTGADQAQAAMGPNPDKWHSSASLEQIQFSPVNLLTMRYTNRPTGIQQVITFTGHR
;
A
#
# COMPACT_ATOMS: atom_id res chain seq x y z
N MET A 1 9.15 4.07 -18.96
CA MET A 1 9.68 3.62 -17.64
C MET A 1 9.09 2.25 -17.35
N ASN A 2 9.85 1.33 -16.75
CA ASN A 2 9.37 -0.03 -16.47
C ASN A 2 8.17 0.01 -15.53
N ARG A 3 7.07 -0.68 -15.89
CA ARG A 3 5.81 -0.66 -15.13
C ARG A 3 6.03 -0.94 -13.65
N ALA A 4 6.66 -2.08 -13.33
CA ALA A 4 6.97 -2.54 -11.98
C ALA A 4 7.72 -1.48 -11.14
N ALA A 5 8.62 -0.73 -11.77
CA ALA A 5 9.42 0.26 -11.08
C ALA A 5 8.63 1.51 -10.65
N THR A 6 7.38 1.66 -11.09
CA THR A 6 6.54 2.82 -10.77
C THR A 6 5.33 2.47 -9.92
N GLN A 7 5.10 1.18 -9.66
CA GLN A 7 3.89 0.74 -8.97
C GLN A 7 3.98 1.00 -7.47
N ASP A 8 2.84 1.27 -6.86
CA ASP A 8 2.69 1.18 -5.42
C ASP A 8 2.52 -0.28 -5.00
N VAL A 9 3.48 -0.81 -4.22
CA VAL A 9 3.49 -2.23 -3.84
C VAL A 9 2.30 -2.62 -2.97
N ARG A 10 1.74 -1.69 -2.18
CA ARG A 10 0.56 -1.95 -1.33
C ARG A 10 -0.66 -2.22 -2.18
N ILE A 11 -0.75 -1.56 -3.33
CA ILE A 11 -1.86 -1.68 -4.27
C ILE A 11 -1.75 -2.93 -5.11
N VAL A 12 -0.54 -3.31 -5.54
CA VAL A 12 -0.39 -4.50 -6.39
C VAL A 12 -0.45 -5.79 -5.59
N GLU A 13 0.16 -5.83 -4.40
CA GLU A 13 0.31 -7.05 -3.59
C GLU A 13 -0.81 -7.24 -2.55
N LEU A 14 -1.08 -6.25 -1.69
CA LEU A 14 -2.00 -6.42 -0.54
C LEU A 14 -3.46 -6.12 -0.86
N LEU A 15 -3.73 -5.08 -1.65
CA LEU A 15 -5.10 -4.65 -1.96
C LEU A 15 -6.02 -5.79 -2.46
N PRO A 16 -5.57 -6.76 -3.29
CA PRO A 16 -6.40 -7.90 -3.70
C PRO A 16 -6.97 -8.69 -2.52
N THR A 17 -6.12 -9.02 -1.54
CA THR A 17 -6.50 -9.77 -0.34
C THR A 17 -7.41 -8.92 0.56
N LEU A 18 -7.08 -7.64 0.77
CA LEU A 18 -7.93 -6.72 1.53
C LEU A 18 -9.32 -6.59 0.94
N VAL A 19 -9.44 -6.43 -0.39
CA VAL A 19 -10.74 -6.29 -1.07
C VAL A 19 -11.60 -7.55 -0.87
N ARG A 20 -10.99 -8.74 -0.86
CA ARG A 20 -11.73 -10.00 -0.59
C ARG A 20 -12.34 -9.99 0.81
N VAL A 21 -11.61 -9.52 1.82
CA VAL A 21 -12.14 -9.39 3.19
C VAL A 21 -13.21 -8.29 3.27
N LEU A 22 -12.90 -7.09 2.80
CA LEU A 22 -13.77 -5.91 2.90
C LEU A 22 -15.12 -6.13 2.22
N LYS A 23 -15.16 -6.83 1.08
CA LYS A 23 -16.38 -7.13 0.32
C LYS A 23 -17.27 -8.22 0.89
N THR A 24 -16.88 -8.86 2.00
CA THR A 24 -17.76 -9.82 2.69
C THR A 24 -18.91 -9.12 3.44
N GLY A 25 -18.93 -7.78 3.45
CA GLY A 25 -20.00 -6.95 4.00
C GLY A 25 -19.97 -5.54 3.39
N PRO A 26 -20.94 -4.68 3.74
CA PRO A 26 -21.02 -3.33 3.21
C PRO A 26 -19.90 -2.43 3.75
N ALA A 27 -19.54 -1.42 2.96
CA ALA A 27 -18.71 -0.31 3.45
C ALA A 27 -19.50 0.55 4.45
N PRO A 28 -18.84 1.23 5.41
CA PRO A 28 -19.50 2.10 6.38
C PRO A 28 -20.19 3.32 5.75
N SER A 29 -19.67 3.80 4.62
CA SER A 29 -20.21 4.96 3.90
C SER A 29 -19.99 4.86 2.40
N ALA A 30 -20.74 5.69 1.64
CA ALA A 30 -20.55 5.83 0.20
C ALA A 30 -19.15 6.36 -0.16
N ARG A 31 -18.57 7.24 0.68
CA ARG A 31 -17.20 7.74 0.52
C ARG A 31 -16.19 6.62 0.64
N ASP A 32 -16.33 5.75 1.64
CA ASP A 32 -15.36 4.66 1.86
C ASP A 32 -15.44 3.62 0.74
N ALA A 33 -16.66 3.32 0.25
CA ALA A 33 -16.86 2.51 -0.94
C ALA A 33 -16.21 3.12 -2.19
N HIS A 34 -16.35 4.44 -2.37
CA HIS A 34 -15.75 5.18 -3.48
C HIS A 34 -14.22 5.16 -3.43
N ILE A 35 -13.61 5.39 -2.27
CA ILE A 35 -12.15 5.31 -2.11
C ILE A 35 -11.66 3.89 -2.41
N LEU A 36 -12.34 2.85 -1.92
CA LEU A 36 -11.96 1.46 -2.25
C LEU A 36 -12.08 1.19 -3.76
N GLN A 37 -13.11 1.72 -4.42
CA GLN A 37 -13.27 1.61 -5.88
C GLN A 37 -12.15 2.33 -6.63
N LEU A 38 -11.78 3.54 -6.18
CA LEU A 38 -10.68 4.33 -6.72
C LEU A 38 -9.35 3.57 -6.62
N LEU A 39 -9.03 2.98 -5.46
CA LEU A 39 -7.82 2.15 -5.29
C LEU A 39 -7.83 0.92 -6.20
N ARG A 40 -8.99 0.25 -6.37
CA ARG A 40 -9.13 -0.89 -7.28
C ARG A 40 -8.96 -0.49 -8.75
N ARG A 41 -9.50 0.66 -9.15
CA ARG A 41 -9.32 1.23 -10.50
C ARG A 41 -7.85 1.54 -10.75
N TRP A 42 -7.20 2.25 -9.82
CA TRP A 42 -5.77 2.55 -9.92
C TRP A 42 -4.91 1.30 -10.05
N ARG A 43 -5.22 0.22 -9.32
CA ARG A 43 -4.57 -1.08 -9.51
C ARG A 43 -4.70 -1.60 -10.95
N GLY A 44 -5.90 -1.55 -11.52
CA GLY A 44 -6.16 -1.96 -12.90
C GLY A 44 -5.35 -1.16 -13.93
N GLU A 45 -5.15 0.12 -13.66
CA GLU A 45 -4.31 1.04 -14.45
C GLU A 45 -2.81 0.86 -14.20
N GLY A 46 -2.42 -0.06 -13.32
CA GLY A 46 -1.03 -0.39 -13.02
C GLY A 46 -0.43 0.32 -11.81
N ALA A 47 -1.22 0.97 -10.97
CA ALA A 47 -0.81 1.53 -9.67
C ALA A 47 0.39 2.49 -9.76
N SER A 48 0.55 3.18 -10.88
CA SER A 48 1.72 4.02 -11.14
C SER A 48 1.71 5.29 -10.28
N ARG A 49 2.84 5.57 -9.61
CA ARG A 49 3.11 6.77 -8.80
C ARG A 49 3.75 7.91 -9.58
N LEU A 50 3.66 7.91 -10.91
CA LEU A 50 4.27 8.95 -11.72
C LEU A 50 3.41 10.20 -11.81
N ASP A 51 4.09 11.34 -11.76
CA ASP A 51 3.68 12.61 -12.37
C ASP A 51 4.11 12.56 -13.84
N ARG A 52 3.14 12.41 -14.76
CA ARG A 52 3.42 12.33 -16.21
C ARG A 52 3.37 13.68 -16.87
N ASP A 53 2.47 14.55 -16.43
CA ASP A 53 2.25 15.88 -17.02
C ASP A 53 3.24 16.93 -16.50
N GLY A 54 3.98 16.62 -15.43
CA GLY A 54 5.01 17.47 -14.85
C GLY A 54 4.47 18.57 -13.93
N ASN A 55 3.25 18.42 -13.41
CA ASN A 55 2.61 19.44 -12.58
C ASN A 55 3.05 19.43 -11.10
N GLY A 56 3.93 18.52 -10.71
CA GLY A 56 4.46 18.39 -9.34
C GLY A 56 3.67 17.45 -8.43
N THR A 57 2.61 16.83 -8.93
CA THR A 57 1.75 15.89 -8.19
C THR A 57 1.59 14.57 -8.93
N ILE A 58 1.38 13.49 -8.19
CA ILE A 58 1.14 12.19 -8.79
C ILE A 58 -0.22 12.17 -9.48
N ASP A 59 -0.26 11.74 -10.74
CA ASP A 59 -1.45 11.82 -11.59
C ASP A 59 -2.68 11.13 -10.97
N ASN A 60 -2.47 10.00 -10.30
CA ASN A 60 -3.58 9.19 -9.81
C ASN A 60 -3.87 9.50 -8.34
N PRO A 61 -5.14 9.81 -7.99
CA PRO A 61 -5.50 10.15 -6.63
C PRO A 61 -5.35 9.01 -5.61
N GLY A 62 -5.26 7.78 -6.10
CA GLY A 62 -5.01 6.61 -5.27
C GLY A 62 -3.71 6.69 -4.49
N ALA A 63 -2.71 7.41 -5.03
CA ALA A 63 -1.41 7.60 -4.38
C ALA A 63 -1.50 8.40 -3.08
N ALA A 64 -2.41 9.38 -3.03
CA ALA A 64 -2.73 10.11 -1.80
C ALA A 64 -3.61 9.25 -0.88
N ALA A 65 -4.70 8.69 -1.41
CA ALA A 65 -5.66 7.93 -0.62
C ALA A 65 -5.02 6.75 0.15
N ILE A 66 -4.15 5.96 -0.51
CA ILE A 66 -3.47 4.83 0.13
C ILE A 66 -2.56 5.27 1.28
N GLY A 67 -2.00 6.49 1.22
CA GLY A 67 -1.17 7.06 2.27
C GLY A 67 -1.92 7.23 3.60
N TYR A 68 -3.23 7.45 3.54
CA TYR A 68 -4.06 7.64 4.73
C TYR A 68 -4.72 6.36 5.23
N VAL A 69 -5.11 5.44 4.33
CA VAL A 69 -5.87 4.24 4.74
C VAL A 69 -4.99 3.04 5.09
N TYR A 70 -3.76 2.97 4.56
CA TYR A 70 -2.89 1.80 4.76
C TYR A 70 -2.52 1.56 6.23
N TYR A 71 -1.90 2.55 6.88
CA TYR A 71 -1.37 2.41 8.24
C TYR A 71 -2.45 2.06 9.26
N PRO A 72 -3.61 2.76 9.30
CA PRO A 72 -4.69 2.38 10.21
C PRO A 72 -5.18 0.94 10.01
N MET A 73 -5.28 0.46 8.77
CA MET A 73 -5.73 -0.91 8.50
C MET A 73 -4.73 -1.97 8.98
N VAL A 74 -3.43 -1.74 8.77
CA VAL A 74 -2.37 -2.64 9.24
C VAL A 74 -2.35 -2.68 10.78
N GLU A 75 -2.44 -1.51 11.42
CA GLU A 75 -2.56 -1.40 12.87
C GLU A 75 -3.78 -2.18 13.38
N ALA A 76 -4.95 -1.96 12.79
CA ALA A 76 -6.20 -2.64 13.17
C ALA A 76 -6.14 -4.17 12.98
N ALA A 77 -5.33 -4.66 12.04
CA ALA A 77 -5.17 -6.09 11.79
C ALA A 77 -4.26 -6.77 12.83
N LEU A 78 -3.18 -6.11 13.27
CA LEU A 78 -2.13 -6.74 14.06
C LEU A 78 -2.13 -6.33 15.54
N LYS A 79 -2.31 -5.04 15.81
CA LYS A 79 -2.16 -4.44 17.15
C LYS A 79 -3.06 -5.06 18.22
N PRO A 80 -4.33 -5.46 17.96
CA PRO A 80 -5.16 -6.06 19.00
C PRO A 80 -4.59 -7.33 19.63
N VAL A 81 -3.75 -8.07 18.88
CA VAL A 81 -3.13 -9.31 19.35
C VAL A 81 -1.68 -9.10 19.79
N LEU A 82 -0.92 -8.25 19.10
CA LEU A 82 0.45 -7.91 19.50
C LEU A 82 0.48 -7.09 20.81
N GLY A 83 -0.47 -6.19 20.97
CA GLY A 83 -0.38 -5.11 21.95
C GLY A 83 0.72 -4.10 21.61
N ALA A 84 0.69 -2.95 22.28
CA ALA A 84 1.58 -1.83 21.97
C ALA A 84 3.08 -2.17 22.12
N ALA A 85 3.44 -2.99 23.11
CA ALA A 85 4.84 -3.33 23.38
C ALA A 85 5.47 -4.18 22.27
N LEU A 86 4.79 -5.25 21.83
CA LEU A 86 5.32 -6.11 20.76
C LEU A 86 5.23 -5.43 19.40
N GLU A 87 4.22 -4.58 19.18
CA GLU A 87 4.13 -3.74 17.99
C GLU A 87 5.35 -2.82 17.86
N GLN A 88 5.72 -2.12 18.94
CA GLN A 88 6.92 -1.28 18.99
C GLN A 88 8.19 -2.11 18.78
N GLN A 89 8.29 -3.28 19.42
CA GLN A 89 9.43 -4.18 19.22
C GLN A 89 9.54 -4.65 17.76
N LEU A 90 8.43 -5.01 17.12
CA LEU A 90 8.40 -5.40 15.71
C LEU A 90 8.88 -4.27 14.80
N ALA A 91 8.48 -3.02 15.11
CA ALA A 91 8.91 -1.84 14.36
C ALA A 91 10.44 -1.61 14.41
N THR A 92 11.13 -2.12 15.43
CA THR A 92 12.62 -2.08 15.48
C THR A 92 13.29 -3.11 14.57
N LEU A 93 12.60 -4.20 14.22
CA LEU A 93 13.13 -5.29 13.41
C LEU A 93 12.76 -5.14 11.93
N MET A 94 11.57 -4.62 11.67
CA MET A 94 11.02 -4.45 10.34
C MET A 94 10.13 -3.21 10.33
N THR A 95 10.38 -2.32 9.36
CA THR A 95 9.51 -1.16 9.15
C THR A 95 8.11 -1.62 8.76
N GLU A 96 7.10 -0.84 9.12
CA GLU A 96 5.73 -1.16 8.71
C GLU A 96 5.58 -1.09 7.18
N PHE A 97 6.17 -0.04 6.59
CA PHE A 97 6.29 0.17 5.16
C PHE A 97 7.29 1.30 4.85
N ASP A 98 8.21 1.08 3.93
CA ASP A 98 9.15 2.12 3.48
C ASP A 98 8.60 2.92 2.29
N ALA A 99 7.76 3.92 2.57
CA ALA A 99 7.17 4.75 1.52
C ALA A 99 8.23 5.44 0.62
N PRO A 100 7.89 5.76 -0.66
CA PRO A 100 8.73 6.58 -1.52
C PRO A 100 9.19 7.87 -0.80
N PRO A 101 10.42 8.35 -1.03
CA PRO A 101 11.38 7.95 -2.07
C PRO A 101 12.21 6.68 -1.74
N LYS A 102 11.90 5.96 -0.64
CA LYS A 102 12.57 4.69 -0.31
C LYS A 102 12.10 3.54 -1.20
N GLY A 103 12.69 2.36 -1.01
CA GLY A 103 12.49 1.18 -1.86
C GLY A 103 11.14 0.47 -1.74
N GLN A 104 10.13 1.03 -1.05
CA GLN A 104 8.84 0.36 -0.83
C GLN A 104 9.00 -1.06 -0.27
N ASN A 105 9.87 -1.21 0.74
CA ASN A 105 9.97 -2.45 1.49
C ASN A 105 8.58 -2.79 2.06
N PRO A 106 8.02 -3.96 1.72
CA PRO A 106 6.65 -4.33 2.09
C PRO A 106 6.42 -4.43 3.60
N GLY A 107 7.46 -4.69 4.39
CA GLY A 107 7.35 -4.63 5.84
C GLY A 107 6.24 -5.52 6.40
N TRP A 108 5.32 -4.91 7.15
CA TRP A 108 4.24 -5.61 7.85
C TRP A 108 3.14 -6.10 6.91
N MET A 109 3.09 -5.58 5.68
CA MET A 109 2.13 -5.99 4.65
C MET A 109 2.12 -7.51 4.45
N GLY A 110 3.29 -8.15 4.48
CA GLY A 110 3.40 -9.60 4.31
C GLY A 110 2.78 -10.40 5.46
N TYR A 111 2.82 -9.87 6.69
CA TYR A 111 2.17 -10.48 7.85
C TYR A 111 0.65 -10.39 7.72
N VAL A 112 0.14 -9.20 7.38
CA VAL A 112 -1.28 -8.96 7.18
C VAL A 112 -1.82 -9.81 6.02
N ASP A 113 -1.20 -9.77 4.86
CA ASP A 113 -1.64 -10.56 3.70
C ASP A 113 -1.73 -12.06 4.01
N LYS A 114 -0.73 -12.62 4.70
CA LYS A 114 -0.73 -14.03 5.09
C LYS A 114 -1.85 -14.37 6.06
N ASP A 115 -2.06 -13.55 7.09
CA ASP A 115 -3.14 -13.75 8.07
C ASP A 115 -4.51 -13.66 7.39
N LEU A 116 -4.73 -12.66 6.54
CA LEU A 116 -6.00 -12.48 5.83
C LEU A 116 -6.28 -13.62 4.84
N ARG A 117 -5.29 -14.11 4.08
CA ARG A 117 -5.47 -15.29 3.22
C ARG A 117 -5.83 -16.53 4.02
N THR A 118 -5.19 -16.73 5.17
CA THR A 118 -5.52 -17.83 6.10
C THR A 118 -6.95 -17.70 6.60
N LEU A 119 -7.36 -16.49 6.99
CA LEU A 119 -8.72 -16.18 7.46
C LEU A 119 -9.79 -16.38 6.38
N LEU A 120 -9.44 -16.15 5.11
CA LEU A 120 -10.30 -16.38 3.95
C LEU A 120 -10.38 -17.86 3.54
N GLY A 121 -9.63 -18.75 4.20
CA GLY A 121 -9.61 -20.18 3.92
C GLY A 121 -8.68 -20.61 2.78
N ASP A 122 -7.78 -19.73 2.33
CA ASP A 122 -6.80 -20.09 1.30
C ASP A 122 -5.78 -21.09 1.84
N HIS A 123 -5.21 -21.92 0.95
CA HIS A 123 -4.06 -22.73 1.31
C HIS A 123 -2.81 -21.85 1.45
N VAL A 124 -2.28 -21.74 2.67
CA VAL A 124 -1.11 -20.92 3.00
C VAL A 124 -0.01 -21.78 3.61
N ARG A 125 1.13 -21.89 2.91
CA ARG A 125 2.33 -22.53 3.45
C ARG A 125 2.85 -21.73 4.64
N GLY A 126 3.07 -22.40 5.77
CA GLY A 126 3.54 -21.74 6.99
C GLY A 126 2.56 -20.67 7.47
N ARG A 127 1.26 -21.00 7.51
CA ARG A 127 0.23 -20.21 8.19
C ARG A 127 0.65 -19.97 9.65
N TYR A 128 0.30 -18.81 10.19
CA TYR A 128 0.56 -18.52 11.60
C TYR A 128 -0.27 -19.44 12.50
N SER A 129 0.29 -19.80 13.66
CA SER A 129 -0.45 -20.46 14.74
C SER A 129 -1.42 -19.49 15.44
N THR A 130 -1.13 -18.20 15.36
CA THR A 130 -1.92 -17.11 15.93
C THR A 130 -2.75 -16.45 14.84
N HIS A 131 -4.02 -16.21 15.12
CA HIS A 131 -4.89 -15.41 14.25
C HIS A 131 -4.87 -13.96 14.72
N TYR A 132 -4.46 -13.05 13.85
CA TYR A 132 -4.32 -11.63 14.22
C TYR A 132 -5.62 -10.87 13.97
N CYS A 133 -6.04 -10.76 12.72
CA CYS A 133 -7.16 -9.91 12.37
C CYS A 133 -8.49 -10.49 12.90
N GLY A 134 -9.21 -9.68 13.69
CA GLY A 134 -10.49 -10.09 14.28
C GLY A 134 -10.41 -11.34 15.16
N ASN A 135 -9.20 -11.72 15.63
CA ASN A 135 -8.92 -12.98 16.32
C ASN A 135 -9.44 -14.21 15.57
N GLY A 136 -9.26 -14.24 14.24
CA GLY A 136 -9.66 -15.38 13.41
C GLY A 136 -11.13 -15.38 12.97
N HIS A 137 -11.88 -14.33 13.27
CA HIS A 137 -13.28 -14.19 12.82
C HIS A 137 -13.39 -13.19 11.66
N LEU A 138 -13.79 -13.69 10.48
CA LEU A 138 -13.86 -12.91 9.24
C LEU A 138 -14.71 -11.63 9.37
N THR A 139 -15.89 -11.72 9.98
CA THR A 139 -16.77 -10.56 10.21
C THR A 139 -16.16 -9.53 11.16
N LYS A 140 -15.50 -9.97 12.24
CA LYS A 140 -14.83 -9.04 13.18
C LYS A 140 -13.66 -8.34 12.48
N CYS A 141 -12.84 -9.11 11.76
CA CYS A 141 -11.73 -8.59 10.98
C CYS A 141 -12.19 -7.54 9.96
N ARG A 142 -13.20 -7.87 9.14
CA ARG A 142 -13.80 -6.91 8.19
C ARG A 142 -14.23 -5.63 8.88
N ASN A 143 -14.96 -5.72 9.98
CA ASN A 143 -15.49 -4.55 10.67
C ASN A 143 -14.36 -3.66 11.21
N SER A 144 -13.31 -4.25 11.80
CA SER A 144 -12.13 -3.52 12.25
C SER A 144 -11.39 -2.83 11.10
N LEU A 145 -11.19 -3.53 9.98
CA LEU A 145 -10.55 -2.95 8.79
C LEU A 145 -11.36 -1.80 8.21
N TRP A 146 -12.69 -1.94 8.13
CA TRP A 146 -13.56 -0.86 7.65
C TRP A 146 -13.57 0.35 8.60
N ALA A 147 -13.59 0.12 9.91
CA ALA A 147 -13.49 1.21 10.88
C ALA A 147 -12.17 1.97 10.75
N ALA A 148 -11.05 1.26 10.60
CA ALA A 148 -9.75 1.87 10.41
C ALA A 148 -9.63 2.60 9.07
N PHE A 149 -10.17 2.02 7.99
CA PHE A 149 -10.26 2.66 6.69
C PHE A 149 -11.05 3.97 6.77
N HIS A 150 -12.18 3.97 7.48
CA HIS A 150 -13.01 5.15 7.69
C HIS A 150 -12.25 6.27 8.41
N THR A 151 -11.54 5.94 9.49
CA THR A 151 -10.66 6.89 10.20
C THR A 151 -9.60 7.49 9.29
N GLY A 152 -8.94 6.67 8.46
CA GLY A 152 -7.98 7.17 7.47
C GLY A 152 -8.64 8.08 6.43
N ALA A 153 -9.84 7.72 5.95
CA ALA A 153 -10.60 8.53 5.01
C ALA A 153 -11.03 9.88 5.60
N ASP A 154 -11.38 9.95 6.90
CA ASP A 154 -11.67 11.20 7.59
C ASP A 154 -10.45 12.11 7.68
N GLN A 155 -9.29 11.54 8.00
CA GLN A 155 -8.03 12.28 8.03
C GLN A 155 -7.66 12.81 6.64
N ALA A 156 -7.83 12.00 5.60
CA ALA A 156 -7.58 12.41 4.22
C ALA A 156 -8.52 13.56 3.81
N GLN A 157 -9.81 13.46 4.14
CA GLN A 157 -10.80 14.49 3.86
C GLN A 157 -10.50 15.80 4.60
N ALA A 158 -10.08 15.73 5.86
CA ALA A 158 -9.69 16.91 6.62
C ALA A 158 -8.47 17.62 6.00
N ALA A 159 -7.52 16.86 5.44
CA ALA A 159 -6.31 17.41 4.84
C ALA A 159 -6.50 17.92 3.40
N MET A 160 -7.34 17.26 2.59
CA MET A 160 -7.38 17.48 1.13
C MET A 160 -8.78 17.82 0.60
N GLY A 161 -9.77 17.95 1.48
CA GLY A 161 -11.14 18.31 1.14
C GLY A 161 -12.03 17.10 0.79
N PRO A 162 -13.31 17.36 0.46
CA PRO A 162 -14.36 16.32 0.44
C PRO A 162 -14.35 15.39 -0.76
N ASN A 163 -13.55 15.65 -1.80
CA ASN A 163 -13.58 14.89 -3.05
C ASN A 163 -12.32 14.01 -3.21
N PRO A 164 -12.43 12.68 -3.01
CA PRO A 164 -11.30 11.76 -3.17
C PRO A 164 -10.67 11.75 -4.56
N ASP A 165 -11.42 12.06 -5.62
CA ASP A 165 -10.86 12.10 -6.98
C ASP A 165 -9.96 13.32 -7.22
N LYS A 166 -9.87 14.25 -6.25
CA LYS A 166 -9.02 15.45 -6.29
C LYS A 166 -7.85 15.38 -5.31
N TRP A 167 -7.69 14.27 -4.59
CA TRP A 167 -6.57 14.11 -3.66
C TRP A 167 -5.32 13.72 -4.42
N HIS A 168 -4.29 14.56 -4.42
CA HIS A 168 -3.03 14.22 -5.07
C HIS A 168 -1.87 14.39 -4.09
N SER A 169 -0.95 13.42 -4.09
CA SER A 169 0.28 13.47 -3.30
C SER A 169 1.39 14.12 -4.12
N SER A 170 2.32 14.79 -3.44
CA SER A 170 3.45 15.44 -4.11
C SER A 170 4.36 14.42 -4.80
N ALA A 171 4.64 14.63 -6.09
CA ALA A 171 5.65 13.87 -6.80
C ALA A 171 7.06 14.37 -6.49
N SER A 172 7.20 15.66 -6.16
CA SER A 172 8.48 16.28 -5.79
C SER A 172 9.07 15.68 -4.52
N LEU A 173 8.23 15.33 -3.54
CA LEU A 173 8.67 14.66 -2.30
C LEU A 173 9.16 13.22 -2.53
N GLU A 174 8.79 12.59 -3.66
CA GLU A 174 9.22 11.24 -4.01
C GLU A 174 10.47 11.22 -4.90
N GLN A 175 10.99 12.38 -5.28
CA GLN A 175 12.21 12.43 -6.10
C GLN A 175 13.38 11.76 -5.39
N ILE A 176 14.06 10.89 -6.12
CA ILE A 176 15.28 10.24 -5.65
C ILE A 176 16.39 11.29 -5.61
N GLN A 177 17.00 11.40 -4.43
CA GLN A 177 18.17 12.22 -4.15
C GLN A 177 19.40 11.31 -4.17
N PHE A 178 20.52 11.78 -4.71
CA PHE A 178 21.76 11.01 -4.75
C PHE A 178 22.74 11.53 -3.70
N SER A 179 23.21 10.62 -2.84
CA SER A 179 24.19 10.93 -1.78
C SER A 179 25.62 10.58 -2.22
N PRO A 180 26.67 11.19 -1.63
CA PRO A 180 26.63 12.20 -0.55
C PRO A 180 26.40 13.63 -1.04
N VAL A 181 26.59 13.90 -2.33
CA VAL A 181 26.39 15.24 -2.92
C VAL A 181 25.21 15.20 -3.86
N ASN A 182 24.13 15.86 -3.46
CA ASN A 182 22.85 15.88 -4.16
C ASN A 182 22.85 16.87 -5.33
N LEU A 183 23.69 16.62 -6.33
CA LEU A 183 23.85 17.50 -7.51
C LEU A 183 22.70 17.38 -8.51
N LEU A 184 22.01 16.24 -8.53
CA LEU A 184 20.91 15.94 -9.44
C LEU A 184 19.84 15.16 -8.69
N THR A 185 18.59 15.29 -9.13
CA THR A 185 17.48 14.46 -8.67
C THR A 185 16.89 13.68 -9.84
N MET A 186 16.13 12.64 -9.54
CA MET A 186 15.34 11.97 -10.57
C MET A 186 13.93 11.62 -10.07
N ARG A 187 13.00 11.45 -11.01
CA ARG A 187 11.66 10.93 -10.68
C ARG A 187 11.79 9.59 -9.96
N TYR A 188 10.87 9.35 -9.02
CA TYR A 188 10.82 8.10 -8.28
C TYR A 188 10.79 6.88 -9.19
N THR A 189 11.59 5.87 -8.85
CA THR A 189 11.55 4.56 -9.48
C THR A 189 12.06 3.53 -8.48
N ASN A 190 11.23 2.54 -8.16
CA ASN A 190 11.61 1.41 -7.33
C ASN A 190 12.41 0.37 -8.15
N ARG A 191 13.73 0.59 -8.29
CA ARG A 191 14.62 -0.31 -9.04
C ARG A 191 16.04 -0.31 -8.46
N PRO A 192 16.85 -1.35 -8.75
CA PRO A 192 18.24 -1.40 -8.30
C PRO A 192 19.08 -0.22 -8.82
N THR A 193 20.08 0.16 -8.02
CA THR A 193 21.12 1.10 -8.44
C THR A 193 21.98 0.50 -9.56
N GLY A 194 22.17 1.25 -10.64
CA GLY A 194 23.26 1.01 -11.59
C GLY A 194 23.09 -0.09 -12.63
N ILE A 195 21.93 -0.77 -12.74
CA ILE A 195 21.77 -1.85 -13.73
C ILE A 195 20.49 -1.67 -14.56
N GLN A 196 20.69 -1.54 -15.88
CA GLN A 196 19.71 -1.85 -16.91
C GLN A 196 20.45 -2.61 -18.01
N GLN A 197 20.00 -3.81 -18.34
CA GLN A 197 20.59 -4.61 -19.42
C GLN A 197 19.62 -4.63 -20.60
N VAL A 198 20.15 -4.39 -21.80
CA VAL A 198 19.44 -4.61 -23.06
C VAL A 198 20.22 -5.69 -23.79
N ILE A 199 19.63 -6.89 -23.88
CA ILE A 199 20.25 -8.06 -24.50
C ILE A 199 19.44 -8.41 -25.74
N THR A 200 20.10 -8.51 -26.89
CA THR A 200 19.50 -8.98 -28.15
C THR A 200 20.21 -10.24 -28.59
N PHE A 201 19.48 -11.32 -28.81
CA PHE A 201 20.01 -12.55 -29.39
C PHE A 201 19.71 -12.57 -30.89
N THR A 202 20.75 -12.65 -31.72
CA THR A 202 20.64 -12.63 -33.20
C THR A 202 20.83 -14.01 -33.83
N GLY A 203 21.01 -15.06 -33.03
CA GLY A 203 21.11 -16.46 -33.44
C GLY A 203 21.14 -17.40 -32.23
N HIS A 204 20.86 -18.68 -32.45
CA HIS A 204 20.99 -19.75 -31.46
C HIS A 204 21.77 -20.92 -32.10
N ARG A 205 22.40 -21.75 -31.27
CA ARG A 205 22.97 -23.04 -31.69
C ARG A 205 21.95 -24.15 -31.46
#